data_AF-A0A2E5LWL6-F1
#
_entry.id   AF-A0A2E5LWL6-F1
#
_cell.length_a   1.000
_cell.length_b   1.000
_cell.length_c   1.000
_cell.angle_alpha   90.00
_cell.angle_beta   90.00
_cell.angle_gamma   90.00
#
_symmetry.space_group_name_H-M   'P 1'
#
loop_
_entity.id
_entity.type
_entity.pdbx_description
1 polymer ?
#
loop_
_entity_poly.entity_id
_entity_poly.type
_entity_poly.pdbx_seq_one_letter_code
_entity_poly.pdbx_strand_id
1 'polypeptide(L)'
;MAIRGLWKRKQRGSLDLVGHPQSDFPEERIFLRALQDLAGAARGVIYDVSRTDRPFKLSNSPVYLEGSKAWRRFLRARRALDDGQLTPILSLRQLPEDERRLVVNWGTAHANTFLLLEPYEVDCDLSDSRSPIRSEVLELCRRAAEVEPSSAQAALERWTSSTALGELLRKLYGRWVWWDSPPPEGCSSSEVIRLGGASDTLSMHLLPLLYDRFPQQGFDVALAELQVSERELFGGTVADARSVFRTRLGLPVLHDPRAADRAVRQLVNLGRMSVTSGGGDATVFGPGQPVPADMPDEDFEQLLII
;
A
#
# COMPACT_ATOMS: atom_id res chain seq x y z
N MET A 1 -17.19 -11.94 14.89
CA MET A 1 -18.12 -11.89 13.75
C MET A 1 -17.30 -11.69 12.47
N ALA A 2 -17.56 -12.44 11.41
CA ALA A 2 -16.61 -12.74 10.34
C ALA A 2 -16.32 -11.56 9.37
N ILE A 3 -15.10 -11.00 9.44
CA ILE A 3 -14.54 -10.07 8.44
C ILE A 3 -13.96 -10.90 7.28
N ARG A 4 -14.84 -11.52 6.48
CA ARG A 4 -14.46 -12.29 5.27
C ARG A 4 -14.89 -11.62 3.95
N GLY A 5 -15.41 -10.39 4.03
CA GLY A 5 -16.18 -9.79 2.93
C GLY A 5 -15.46 -8.76 2.05
N LEU A 6 -14.48 -8.00 2.55
CA LEU A 6 -13.95 -6.85 1.78
C LEU A 6 -12.97 -7.21 0.65
N TRP A 7 -12.40 -8.41 0.64
CA TRP A 7 -11.41 -8.84 -0.36
C TRP A 7 -11.97 -9.76 -1.46
N LYS A 8 -13.29 -9.99 -1.49
CA LYS A 8 -13.91 -11.00 -2.37
C LYS A 8 -14.64 -10.48 -3.61
N ARG A 9 -14.60 -9.19 -3.95
CA ARG A 9 -15.28 -8.72 -5.18
C ARG A 9 -14.41 -8.92 -6.43
N LYS A 10 -14.85 -9.92 -7.22
CA LYS A 10 -14.39 -10.38 -8.56
C LYS A 10 -13.02 -11.08 -8.64
N GLN A 11 -12.98 -12.32 -8.15
CA GLN A 11 -12.12 -13.36 -8.72
C GLN A 11 -12.64 -13.78 -10.11
N ARG A 12 -12.34 -13.02 -11.15
CA ARG A 12 -12.33 -13.48 -12.55
C ARG A 12 -11.32 -12.63 -13.31
N GLY A 13 -10.09 -13.11 -13.37
CA GLY A 13 -8.97 -12.48 -14.07
C GLY A 13 -7.66 -12.96 -13.45
N SER A 14 -6.68 -13.23 -14.30
CA SER A 14 -5.29 -13.51 -13.91
C SER A 14 -4.81 -12.48 -12.87
N LEU A 15 -4.11 -13.00 -11.87
CA LEU A 15 -3.53 -12.27 -10.75
C LEU A 15 -2.26 -11.54 -11.25
N ASP A 16 -2.44 -10.41 -11.91
CA ASP A 16 -1.32 -9.67 -12.48
C ASP A 16 -0.64 -8.82 -11.39
N LEU A 17 0.55 -9.24 -10.95
CA LEU A 17 1.55 -8.30 -10.47
C LEU A 17 1.85 -7.36 -11.64
N VAL A 18 1.16 -6.23 -11.69
CA VAL A 18 1.26 -5.28 -12.80
C VAL A 18 2.71 -4.80 -12.87
N GLY A 19 3.43 -5.10 -13.96
CA GLY A 19 4.73 -4.48 -14.21
C GLY A 19 5.84 -5.37 -14.78
N HIS A 20 5.73 -6.69 -14.70
CA HIS A 20 6.68 -7.57 -15.40
C HIS A 20 6.06 -8.03 -16.72
N PRO A 21 6.77 -7.88 -17.87
CA PRO A 21 6.40 -8.63 -19.07
C PRO A 21 6.31 -10.12 -18.70
N GLN A 22 5.47 -10.89 -19.39
CA GLN A 22 5.53 -12.35 -19.29
C GLN A 22 6.99 -12.76 -19.48
N SER A 23 7.65 -13.17 -18.40
CA SER A 23 9.06 -13.54 -18.48
C SER A 23 9.11 -14.89 -19.15
N ASP A 24 9.89 -14.98 -20.24
CA ASP A 24 10.18 -16.24 -20.92
C ASP A 24 11.02 -17.18 -20.05
N PHE A 25 11.52 -16.71 -18.90
CA PHE A 25 12.30 -17.48 -17.94
C PHE A 25 11.39 -18.10 -16.86
N PRO A 26 11.29 -19.44 -16.79
CA PRO A 26 10.47 -20.13 -15.80
C PRO A 26 10.76 -19.73 -14.35
N GLU A 27 12.04 -19.47 -14.02
CA GLU A 27 12.46 -19.12 -12.66
C GLU A 27 11.92 -17.77 -12.21
N GLU A 28 11.91 -16.76 -13.08
CA GLU A 28 11.38 -15.42 -12.74
C GLU A 28 9.88 -15.51 -12.49
N ARG A 29 9.14 -16.28 -13.30
CA ARG A 29 7.71 -16.50 -13.09
C ARG A 29 7.43 -17.15 -11.74
N ILE A 30 8.18 -18.18 -11.37
CA ILE A 30 8.03 -18.88 -10.09
C ILE A 30 8.39 -17.97 -8.93
N PHE A 31 9.46 -17.19 -9.06
CA PHE A 31 9.86 -16.22 -8.05
C PHE A 31 8.77 -15.17 -7.79
N LEU A 32 8.23 -14.56 -8.85
CA LEU A 32 7.13 -13.60 -8.76
C LEU A 32 5.88 -14.24 -8.13
N ARG A 33 5.56 -15.49 -8.49
CA ARG A 33 4.47 -16.24 -7.87
C ARG A 33 4.72 -16.49 -6.38
N ALA A 34 5.94 -16.83 -6.00
CA ALA A 34 6.29 -17.09 -4.61
C ALA A 34 6.20 -15.82 -3.75
N LEU A 35 6.60 -14.67 -4.29
CA LEU A 35 6.39 -13.37 -3.64
C LEU A 35 4.89 -13.04 -3.49
N GLN A 36 4.07 -13.38 -4.48
CA GLN A 36 2.62 -13.21 -4.42
C GLN A 36 1.97 -14.11 -3.36
N ASP A 37 2.35 -15.39 -3.32
CA ASP A 37 1.88 -16.35 -2.30
C ASP A 37 2.29 -15.90 -0.89
N LEU A 38 3.52 -15.38 -0.73
CA LEU A 38 4.03 -14.79 0.51
C LEU A 38 3.27 -13.54 0.94
N ALA A 39 3.00 -12.62 -0.01
CA ALA A 39 2.21 -11.42 0.27
C ALA A 39 0.81 -11.79 0.74
N GLY A 40 0.20 -12.80 0.13
CA GLY A 40 -1.19 -13.19 0.38
C GLY A 40 -2.19 -12.10 0.01
N ALA A 41 -1.82 -11.22 -0.94
CA ALA A 41 -2.65 -10.13 -1.42
C ALA A 41 -3.07 -10.38 -2.87
N ALA A 42 -4.27 -9.94 -3.22
CA ALA A 42 -4.77 -10.03 -4.59
C ALA A 42 -4.09 -9.03 -5.55
N ARG A 43 -3.44 -8.01 -5.00
CA ARG A 43 -2.75 -6.94 -5.70
C ARG A 43 -1.44 -6.64 -4.97
N GLY A 44 -0.46 -6.14 -5.69
CA GLY A 44 0.82 -5.75 -5.13
C GLY A 44 1.78 -5.30 -6.22
N VAL A 45 2.83 -4.60 -5.81
CA VAL A 45 3.92 -4.19 -6.70
C VAL A 45 5.25 -4.61 -6.10
N ILE A 46 6.18 -5.01 -6.95
CA ILE A 46 7.54 -5.36 -6.55
C ILE A 46 8.45 -4.19 -6.84
N TYR A 47 9.26 -3.82 -5.86
CA TYR A 47 10.36 -2.88 -6.02
C TYR A 47 11.66 -3.65 -6.29
N ASP A 48 12.02 -3.78 -7.56
CA ASP A 48 13.15 -4.57 -8.06
C ASP A 48 14.37 -3.72 -8.46
N VAL A 49 14.42 -2.47 -8.01
CA VAL A 49 15.47 -1.53 -8.41
C VAL A 49 16.74 -1.78 -7.59
N SER A 50 17.84 -2.09 -8.31
CA SER A 50 19.15 -2.29 -7.71
C SER A 50 19.67 -1.05 -6.98
N ARG A 51 20.65 -1.23 -6.08
CA ARG A 51 21.29 -0.11 -5.38
C ARG A 51 21.93 0.92 -6.33
N THR A 52 22.46 0.46 -7.47
CA THR A 52 23.10 1.31 -8.47
C THR A 52 22.09 2.01 -9.39
N ASP A 53 20.87 1.47 -9.50
CA ASP A 53 19.80 2.01 -10.35
C ASP A 53 18.78 2.86 -9.57
N ARG A 54 18.98 3.06 -8.26
CA ARG A 54 18.07 3.83 -7.42
C ARG A 54 17.94 5.28 -7.90
N PRO A 55 16.77 5.91 -7.78
CA PRO A 55 16.61 7.30 -8.15
C PRO A 55 17.49 8.20 -7.27
N PHE A 56 18.06 9.25 -7.86
CA PHE A 56 18.81 10.27 -7.13
C PHE A 56 18.31 11.67 -7.48
N LYS A 57 18.45 12.60 -6.52
CA LYS A 57 18.13 14.01 -6.74
C LYS A 57 19.16 14.62 -7.68
N LEU A 58 18.71 15.40 -8.65
CA LEU A 58 19.61 16.14 -9.54
C LEU A 58 20.34 17.23 -8.74
N SER A 59 21.62 17.40 -9.03
CA SER A 59 22.59 18.18 -8.23
C SER A 59 22.32 19.69 -8.10
N ASN A 60 21.17 20.19 -8.56
CA ASN A 60 20.74 21.59 -8.47
C ASN A 60 19.21 21.72 -8.38
N SER A 61 18.48 20.66 -8.01
CA SER A 61 17.04 20.74 -7.81
C SER A 61 16.58 19.87 -6.65
N PRO A 62 15.89 20.43 -5.65
CA PRO A 62 15.28 19.63 -4.60
C PRO A 62 14.06 18.84 -5.10
N VAL A 63 13.58 19.15 -6.31
CA VAL A 63 12.33 18.60 -6.88
C VAL A 63 12.60 17.60 -7.99
N TYR A 64 13.66 17.74 -8.78
CA TYR A 64 13.86 16.85 -9.93
C TYR A 64 14.68 15.61 -9.56
N LEU A 65 14.12 14.44 -9.88
CA LEU A 65 14.79 13.16 -9.74
C LEU A 65 15.25 12.65 -11.10
N GLU A 66 16.46 12.09 -11.14
CA GLU A 66 16.88 11.27 -12.25
C GLU A 66 16.56 9.81 -11.96
N GLY A 67 15.83 9.18 -12.88
CA GLY A 67 15.30 7.85 -12.74
C GLY A 67 15.85 6.87 -13.76
N SER A 68 16.41 5.74 -13.29
CA SER A 68 16.78 4.61 -14.13
C SER A 68 15.58 4.02 -14.88
N LYS A 69 15.84 3.13 -15.84
CA LYS A 69 14.77 2.38 -16.52
C LYS A 69 13.98 1.49 -15.55
N ALA A 70 14.66 0.87 -14.58
CA ALA A 70 14.04 0.04 -13.54
C ALA A 70 13.11 0.88 -12.65
N TRP A 71 13.57 2.04 -12.18
CA TRP A 71 12.75 2.98 -11.42
C TRP A 71 11.48 3.42 -12.19
N ARG A 72 11.63 3.75 -13.48
CA ARG A 72 10.48 4.11 -14.34
C ARG A 72 9.51 2.95 -14.56
N ARG A 73 9.99 1.70 -14.63
CA ARG A 73 9.12 0.51 -14.68
C ARG A 73 8.33 0.36 -13.39
N PHE A 74 9.01 0.44 -12.24
CA PHE A 74 8.36 0.41 -10.93
C PHE A 74 7.30 1.51 -10.78
N LEU A 75 7.60 2.76 -11.17
CA LEU A 75 6.63 3.85 -11.08
C LEU A 75 5.39 3.60 -11.96
N ARG A 76 5.54 3.02 -13.15
CA ARG A 76 4.40 2.66 -14.01
C ARG A 76 3.55 1.57 -13.38
N ALA A 77 4.19 0.53 -12.86
CA ALA A 77 3.53 -0.56 -12.14
C ALA A 77 2.72 -0.04 -10.94
N ARG A 78 3.35 0.79 -10.11
CA ARG A 78 2.71 1.39 -8.94
C ARG A 78 1.54 2.29 -9.30
N ARG A 79 1.69 3.16 -10.31
CA ARG A 79 0.62 4.06 -10.79
C ARG A 79 -0.61 3.31 -11.28
N ALA A 80 -0.44 2.14 -11.89
CA ALA A 80 -1.56 1.30 -12.31
C ALA A 80 -2.40 0.78 -11.13
N LEU A 81 -1.85 0.82 -9.92
CA LEU A 81 -2.49 0.39 -8.67
C LEU A 81 -2.79 1.59 -7.74
N ASP A 82 -2.70 2.82 -8.22
CA ASP A 82 -2.89 4.05 -7.42
C ASP A 82 -4.36 4.50 -7.45
N ASP A 83 -5.24 3.63 -6.95
CA ASP A 83 -6.70 3.81 -6.93
C ASP A 83 -7.27 3.98 -5.50
N GLY A 84 -6.40 4.17 -4.51
CA GLY A 84 -6.77 4.32 -3.11
C GLY A 84 -7.03 3.02 -2.35
N GLN A 85 -6.86 1.85 -2.97
CA GLN A 85 -6.90 0.58 -2.24
C GLN A 85 -5.53 0.24 -1.62
N LEU A 86 -5.57 -0.40 -0.43
CA LEU A 86 -4.37 -0.90 0.22
C LEU A 86 -3.61 -1.85 -0.71
N THR A 87 -2.35 -1.50 -0.98
CA THR A 87 -1.49 -2.20 -1.93
C THR A 87 -0.12 -2.42 -1.31
N PRO A 88 0.30 -3.68 -1.09
CA PRO A 88 1.66 -3.96 -0.62
C PRO A 88 2.69 -3.62 -1.70
N ILE A 89 3.78 -3.00 -1.28
CA ILE A 89 5.03 -2.87 -2.04
C ILE A 89 6.02 -3.85 -1.43
N LEU A 90 6.41 -4.89 -2.17
CA LEU A 90 7.48 -5.80 -1.76
C LEU A 90 8.82 -5.33 -2.33
N SER A 91 9.72 -4.86 -1.47
CA SER A 91 11.07 -4.50 -1.89
C SER A 91 12.00 -5.69 -1.90
N LEU A 92 12.79 -5.85 -2.96
CA LEU A 92 13.77 -6.94 -3.08
C LEU A 92 15.01 -6.75 -2.19
N ARG A 93 15.13 -5.60 -1.52
CA ARG A 93 16.20 -5.26 -0.58
C ARG A 93 15.70 -4.28 0.47
N GLN A 94 16.44 -4.09 1.56
CA GLN A 94 16.18 -2.93 2.43
C GLN A 94 16.54 -1.62 1.73
N LEU A 95 15.71 -0.61 1.97
CA LEU A 95 15.87 0.71 1.38
C LEU A 95 16.38 1.71 2.43
N PRO A 96 17.27 2.64 2.06
CA PRO A 96 17.56 3.79 2.89
C PRO A 96 16.35 4.72 3.00
N GLU A 97 16.31 5.55 4.04
CA GLU A 97 15.15 6.39 4.41
C GLU A 97 14.65 7.29 3.28
N ASP A 98 15.57 7.92 2.55
CA ASP A 98 15.24 8.78 1.41
C ASP A 98 14.55 7.99 0.29
N GLU A 99 15.08 6.82 -0.02
CA GLU A 99 14.54 5.92 -1.03
C GLU A 99 13.17 5.35 -0.63
N ARG A 100 12.97 4.97 0.64
CA ARG A 100 11.65 4.50 1.16
C ARG A 100 10.56 5.52 0.88
N ARG A 101 10.84 6.79 1.15
CA ARG A 101 9.88 7.88 0.89
C ARG A 101 9.58 8.03 -0.58
N LEU A 102 10.59 7.94 -1.43
CA LEU A 102 10.39 8.02 -2.88
C LEU A 102 9.53 6.85 -3.37
N VAL A 103 9.80 5.64 -2.90
CA VAL A 103 9.07 4.42 -3.28
C VAL A 103 7.57 4.54 -2.99
N VAL A 104 7.21 5.08 -1.82
CA VAL A 104 5.82 5.17 -1.39
C VAL A 104 5.13 6.44 -1.89
N ASN A 105 5.82 7.59 -1.90
CA ASN A 105 5.19 8.89 -2.11
C ASN A 105 5.39 9.49 -3.51
N TRP A 106 6.44 9.11 -4.25
CA TRP A 106 6.85 9.89 -5.42
C TRP A 106 5.86 9.86 -6.59
N GLY A 107 5.11 10.96 -6.78
CA GLY A 107 4.15 11.10 -7.87
C GLY A 107 2.94 10.16 -7.73
N THR A 108 2.49 9.95 -6.49
CA THR A 108 1.31 9.18 -6.13
C THR A 108 0.11 10.08 -5.86
N ALA A 109 -1.09 9.57 -6.13
CA ALA A 109 -2.34 10.15 -5.65
C ALA A 109 -2.74 9.61 -4.27
N HIS A 110 -2.28 8.40 -3.91
CA HIS A 110 -2.65 7.71 -2.66
C HIS A 110 -1.44 7.10 -1.92
N ALA A 111 -0.48 7.94 -1.50
CA ALA A 111 0.72 7.56 -0.76
C ALA A 111 0.45 6.62 0.41
N ASN A 112 -0.54 6.95 1.27
CA ASN A 112 -0.80 6.18 2.50
C ASN A 112 -1.45 4.82 2.24
N THR A 113 -1.83 4.50 1.01
CA THR A 113 -2.42 3.19 0.68
C THR A 113 -1.37 2.20 0.20
N PHE A 114 -0.12 2.63 0.01
CA PHE A 114 0.99 1.77 -0.34
C PHE A 114 1.77 1.32 0.90
N LEU A 115 1.75 0.01 1.17
CA LEU A 115 2.32 -0.60 2.37
C LEU A 115 3.69 -1.20 2.07
N LEU A 116 4.76 -0.52 2.48
CA LEU A 116 6.13 -0.96 2.18
C LEU A 116 6.56 -2.12 3.07
N LEU A 117 6.94 -3.22 2.44
CA LEU A 117 7.43 -4.44 3.06
C LEU A 117 8.84 -4.73 2.53
N GLU A 118 9.78 -4.90 3.45
CA GLU A 118 11.20 -5.14 3.17
C GLU A 118 11.66 -6.51 3.74
N PRO A 119 12.82 -7.00 3.27
CA PRO A 119 13.53 -8.07 3.95
C PRO A 119 13.97 -7.67 5.36
N TYR A 120 14.20 -8.62 6.27
CA TYR A 120 14.66 -8.34 7.64
C TYR A 120 16.10 -7.84 7.71
N GLU A 121 16.96 -8.38 6.86
CA GLU A 121 18.40 -8.14 6.90
C GLU A 121 18.83 -7.10 5.86
N VAL A 122 19.74 -6.21 6.24
CA VAL A 122 20.29 -5.15 5.37
C VAL A 122 21.07 -5.74 4.19
N ASP A 123 21.70 -6.90 4.39
CA ASP A 123 22.53 -7.57 3.40
C ASP A 123 21.72 -8.48 2.46
N CYS A 124 20.42 -8.66 2.74
CA CYS A 124 19.52 -9.37 1.83
C CYS A 124 19.18 -8.46 0.65
N ASP A 125 19.82 -8.71 -0.50
CA ASP A 125 19.55 -8.04 -1.77
C ASP A 125 19.22 -9.06 -2.86
N LEU A 126 17.93 -9.21 -3.17
CA LEU A 126 17.45 -10.07 -4.26
C LEU A 126 17.43 -9.35 -5.61
N SER A 127 17.69 -8.03 -5.63
CA SER A 127 17.78 -7.23 -6.86
C SER A 127 19.18 -7.29 -7.50
N ASP A 128 20.22 -7.62 -6.74
CA ASP A 128 21.58 -7.79 -7.24
C ASP A 128 21.85 -9.23 -7.75
N SER A 129 22.22 -9.36 -9.02
CA SER A 129 22.59 -10.61 -9.67
C SER A 129 23.77 -11.34 -9.01
N ARG A 130 24.64 -10.61 -8.30
CA ARG A 130 25.84 -11.14 -7.65
C ARG A 130 25.59 -11.62 -6.22
N SER A 131 24.39 -11.40 -5.71
CA SER A 131 24.01 -11.76 -4.35
C SER A 131 23.94 -13.28 -4.17
N PRO A 132 24.61 -13.86 -3.14
CA PRO A 132 24.52 -15.28 -2.84
C PRO A 132 23.08 -15.73 -2.56
N ILE A 133 22.32 -14.91 -1.83
CA ILE A 133 20.92 -15.24 -1.49
C ILE A 133 20.03 -15.23 -2.74
N ARG A 134 20.31 -14.38 -3.73
CA ARG A 134 19.60 -14.42 -5.01
C ARG A 134 19.90 -15.71 -5.77
N SER A 135 21.16 -16.15 -5.77
CA SER A 135 21.57 -17.40 -6.41
C SER A 135 20.86 -18.60 -5.79
N GLU A 136 20.75 -18.63 -4.46
CA GLU A 136 19.99 -19.64 -3.72
C GLU A 136 18.50 -19.63 -4.09
N VAL A 137 17.87 -18.44 -4.11
CA VAL A 137 16.47 -18.28 -4.53
C VAL A 137 16.25 -18.80 -5.95
N LEU A 138 17.13 -18.47 -6.91
CA LEU A 138 17.02 -18.94 -8.29
C LEU A 138 17.13 -20.46 -8.40
N GLU A 139 18.02 -21.07 -7.63
CA GLU A 139 18.16 -22.53 -7.58
C GLU A 139 16.90 -23.20 -7.02
N LEU A 140 16.31 -22.63 -5.96
CA LEU A 140 15.03 -23.10 -5.43
C LEU A 140 13.88 -22.90 -6.42
N CYS A 141 13.91 -21.83 -7.23
CA CYS A 141 12.94 -21.62 -8.30
C CYS A 141 13.05 -22.71 -9.38
N ARG A 142 14.27 -23.11 -9.78
CA ARG A 142 14.47 -24.21 -10.74
C ARG A 142 13.89 -25.53 -10.23
N ARG A 143 14.18 -25.87 -8.97
CA ARG A 143 13.63 -27.08 -8.34
C ARG A 143 12.10 -27.04 -8.23
N ALA A 144 11.55 -25.87 -7.92
CA ALA A 144 10.10 -25.69 -7.89
C ALA A 144 9.47 -25.83 -9.29
N ALA A 145 10.19 -25.49 -10.37
CA ALA A 145 9.72 -25.64 -11.75
C ALA A 145 9.51 -27.12 -12.14
N GLU A 146 10.35 -28.02 -11.63
CA GLU A 146 10.27 -29.45 -11.89
C GLU A 146 9.01 -30.10 -11.32
N VAL A 147 8.45 -29.50 -10.26
CA VAL A 147 7.28 -29.99 -9.53
C VAL A 147 6.07 -29.05 -9.68
N GLU A 148 6.12 -28.13 -10.64
CA GLU A 148 5.04 -27.16 -10.86
C GLU A 148 3.74 -27.91 -11.17
N PRO A 149 2.69 -27.72 -10.35
CA PRO A 149 1.41 -28.40 -10.57
C PRO A 149 0.79 -27.91 -11.88
N SER A 150 -0.13 -28.70 -12.43
CA SER A 150 -0.88 -28.30 -13.63
C SER A 150 -1.44 -26.88 -13.50
N SER A 151 -1.49 -26.13 -14.60
CA SER A 151 -1.85 -24.69 -14.62
C SER A 151 -3.17 -24.37 -13.91
N ALA A 152 -4.14 -25.30 -13.88
CA ALA A 152 -5.40 -25.15 -13.16
C ALA A 152 -5.26 -25.24 -11.62
N GLN A 153 -4.37 -26.10 -11.11
CA GLN A 153 -4.08 -26.23 -9.68
C GLN A 153 -3.16 -25.11 -9.17
N ALA A 154 -2.14 -24.77 -9.96
CA ALA A 154 -1.23 -23.66 -9.66
C ALA A 154 -1.96 -22.31 -9.52
N ALA A 155 -3.04 -22.11 -10.26
CA ALA A 155 -3.82 -20.87 -10.21
C ALA A 155 -4.69 -20.74 -8.94
N LEU A 156 -5.15 -21.86 -8.37
CA LEU A 156 -6.08 -21.89 -7.24
C LEU A 156 -5.36 -22.02 -5.88
N GLU A 157 -4.19 -22.62 -5.85
CA GLU A 157 -3.45 -22.92 -4.63
C GLU A 157 -2.21 -22.02 -4.50
N ARG A 158 -1.92 -21.58 -3.26
CA ARG A 158 -0.66 -20.92 -2.89
C ARG A 158 0.46 -21.96 -2.85
N TRP A 159 0.66 -22.69 -3.95
CA TRP A 159 1.42 -23.94 -3.98
C TRP A 159 2.90 -23.72 -3.66
N THR A 160 3.45 -22.54 -3.96
CA THR A 160 4.85 -22.24 -3.65
C THR A 160 5.06 -22.07 -2.13
N SER A 161 4.00 -21.80 -1.36
CA SER A 161 4.11 -21.56 0.09
C SER A 161 4.64 -22.76 0.88
N SER A 162 4.35 -23.99 0.45
CA SER A 162 4.83 -25.22 1.09
C SER A 162 6.15 -25.74 0.53
N THR A 163 6.77 -25.00 -0.41
CA THR A 163 8.07 -25.38 -0.98
C THR A 163 9.23 -24.81 -0.16
N ALA A 164 10.45 -25.32 -0.37
CA ALA A 164 11.67 -24.76 0.19
C ALA A 164 11.87 -23.28 -0.19
N LEU A 165 11.41 -22.86 -1.39
CA LEU A 165 11.40 -21.45 -1.80
C LEU A 165 10.50 -20.62 -0.89
N GLY A 166 9.26 -21.08 -0.65
CA GLY A 166 8.32 -20.40 0.25
C GLY A 166 8.84 -20.32 1.69
N GLU A 167 9.47 -21.38 2.18
CA GLU A 167 10.13 -21.40 3.49
C GLU A 167 11.27 -20.39 3.59
N LEU A 168 12.13 -20.30 2.56
CA LEU A 168 13.22 -19.33 2.53
C LEU A 168 12.66 -17.91 2.51
N LEU A 169 11.69 -17.60 1.64
CA LEU A 169 11.11 -16.27 1.54
C LEU A 169 10.45 -15.80 2.86
N ARG A 170 9.78 -16.70 3.60
CA ARG A 170 9.26 -16.38 4.95
C ARG A 170 10.35 -16.05 5.96
N LYS A 171 11.54 -16.64 5.83
CA LYS A 171 12.70 -16.31 6.67
C LYS A 171 13.34 -14.99 6.28
N LEU A 172 13.23 -14.58 5.01
CA LEU A 172 13.83 -13.35 4.51
C LEU A 172 12.96 -12.11 4.72
N TYR A 173 11.63 -12.24 4.63
CA TYR A 173 10.69 -11.12 4.61
C TYR A 173 9.83 -10.99 5.86
N GLY A 174 9.46 -9.74 6.14
CA GLY A 174 8.46 -9.40 7.14
C GLY A 174 8.68 -8.04 7.80
N ARG A 175 9.58 -7.19 7.32
CA ARG A 175 9.73 -5.85 7.87
C ARG A 175 8.70 -4.91 7.23
N TRP A 176 7.68 -4.51 7.97
CA TRP A 176 6.77 -3.45 7.54
C TRP A 176 7.34 -2.09 7.93
N VAL A 177 7.26 -1.12 7.02
CA VAL A 177 7.73 0.26 7.21
C VAL A 177 6.58 1.24 6.97
N TRP A 178 6.44 2.21 7.87
CA TRP A 178 5.46 3.29 7.78
C TRP A 178 6.01 4.59 8.35
N TRP A 179 5.26 5.69 8.24
CA TRP A 179 5.60 6.99 8.83
C TRP A 179 4.56 7.35 9.88
N ASP A 180 5.01 7.93 10.98
CA ASP A 180 4.18 8.34 12.13
C ASP A 180 3.88 9.84 12.14
N SER A 181 4.55 10.62 11.30
CA SER A 181 4.30 12.05 11.14
C SER A 181 4.65 12.53 9.73
N PRO A 182 4.01 13.60 9.25
CA PRO A 182 4.32 14.13 7.94
C PRO A 182 5.76 14.65 7.79
N PRO A 183 6.32 14.62 6.55
CA PRO A 183 7.55 15.31 6.26
C PRO A 183 7.46 16.83 6.57
N PRO A 184 8.58 17.49 6.90
CA PRO A 184 9.94 16.94 6.94
C PRO A 184 10.29 16.20 8.24
N GLU A 185 9.48 16.32 9.29
CA GLU A 185 9.84 15.94 10.66
C GLU A 185 9.67 14.44 10.95
N GLY A 186 8.68 13.78 10.36
CA GLY A 186 8.42 12.37 10.66
C GLY A 186 9.49 11.44 10.10
N CYS A 187 9.94 10.47 10.89
CA CYS A 187 10.85 9.39 10.49
C CYS A 187 10.06 8.14 10.09
N SER A 188 10.69 7.21 9.36
CA SER A 188 10.06 5.89 9.23
C SER A 188 10.14 5.11 10.54
N SER A 189 9.03 4.49 10.90
CA SER A 189 8.92 3.45 11.90
C SER A 189 8.85 2.09 11.21
N SER A 190 9.20 1.02 11.93
CA SER A 190 9.11 -0.33 11.37
C SER A 190 8.75 -1.39 12.40
N GLU A 191 8.12 -2.46 11.92
CA GLU A 191 7.67 -3.61 12.71
C GLU A 191 8.01 -4.91 11.98
N VAL A 192 8.28 -5.95 12.78
CA VAL A 192 8.68 -7.26 12.31
C VAL A 192 7.50 -8.20 12.37
N ILE A 193 7.05 -8.65 11.20
CA ILE A 193 5.96 -9.59 10.96
C ILE A 193 6.54 -10.99 10.78
N ARG A 194 6.61 -11.79 11.85
CA ARG A 194 7.09 -13.17 11.79
C ARG A 194 6.02 -14.10 11.22
N LEU A 195 6.36 -14.84 10.16
CA LEU A 195 5.49 -15.85 9.54
C LEU A 195 5.87 -17.23 10.08
N GLY A 196 4.94 -17.92 10.75
CA GLY A 196 5.19 -19.16 11.49
C GLY A 196 4.98 -20.44 10.68
N GLY A 197 4.18 -20.40 9.61
CA GLY A 197 3.86 -21.58 8.79
C GLY A 197 3.56 -21.27 7.32
N ALA A 198 3.37 -22.33 6.53
CA ALA A 198 3.09 -22.22 5.09
C ALA A 198 1.75 -21.52 4.77
N SER A 199 0.79 -21.57 5.70
CA SER A 199 -0.49 -20.86 5.57
C SER A 199 -0.37 -19.35 5.78
N ASP A 200 0.69 -18.89 6.45
CA ASP A 200 0.83 -17.51 6.91
C ASP A 200 1.28 -16.62 5.77
N THR A 201 0.72 -15.42 5.71
CA THR A 201 1.06 -14.42 4.70
C THR A 201 1.27 -13.08 5.34
N LEU A 202 2.03 -12.22 4.66
CA LEU A 202 2.26 -10.85 5.13
C LEU A 202 0.93 -10.12 5.36
N SER A 203 -0.03 -10.25 4.44
CA SER A 203 -1.34 -9.59 4.57
C SER A 203 -2.17 -10.09 5.74
N MET A 204 -2.11 -11.39 6.06
CA MET A 204 -2.84 -11.96 7.21
C MET A 204 -2.42 -11.35 8.54
N HIS A 205 -1.15 -10.99 8.69
CA HIS A 205 -0.61 -10.38 9.90
C HIS A 205 -0.59 -8.85 9.84
N LEU A 206 -0.34 -8.27 8.66
CA LEU A 206 -0.28 -6.83 8.46
C LEU A 206 -1.64 -6.16 8.68
N LEU A 207 -2.74 -6.79 8.27
CA LEU A 207 -4.07 -6.20 8.42
C LEU A 207 -4.44 -5.96 9.89
N PRO A 208 -4.38 -6.94 10.81
CA PRO A 208 -4.58 -6.69 12.23
C PRO A 208 -3.70 -5.57 12.80
N LEU A 209 -2.40 -5.56 12.45
CA LEU A 209 -1.47 -4.52 12.88
C LEU A 209 -1.88 -3.12 12.42
N LEU A 210 -2.40 -3.00 11.18
CA LEU A 210 -2.92 -1.73 10.69
C LEU A 210 -4.11 -1.24 11.52
N TYR A 211 -5.03 -2.12 11.91
CA TYR A 211 -6.18 -1.76 12.76
C TYR A 211 -5.73 -1.29 14.14
N ASP A 212 -4.76 -1.96 14.73
CA ASP A 212 -4.25 -1.64 16.06
C ASP A 212 -3.41 -0.34 16.03
N ARG A 213 -2.62 -0.13 14.98
CA ARG A 213 -1.71 1.02 14.86
C ARG A 213 -2.43 2.29 14.41
N PHE A 214 -3.42 2.16 13.54
CA PHE A 214 -4.18 3.28 12.98
C PHE A 214 -5.68 3.10 13.26
N PRO A 215 -6.10 3.17 14.53
CA PRO A 215 -7.50 3.07 14.88
C PRO A 215 -8.29 4.28 14.37
N GLN A 216 -9.59 4.09 14.12
CA GLN A 216 -10.49 5.16 13.66
C GLN A 216 -10.40 6.41 14.56
N GLN A 217 -10.34 6.24 15.87
CA GLN A 217 -10.22 7.36 16.81
C GLN A 217 -8.96 8.20 16.56
N GLY A 218 -7.82 7.57 16.24
CA GLY A 218 -6.58 8.28 15.92
C GLY A 218 -6.71 9.08 14.62
N PHE A 219 -7.42 8.53 13.65
CA PHE A 219 -7.77 9.25 12.43
C PHE A 219 -8.69 10.45 12.69
N ASP A 220 -9.73 10.29 13.51
CA ASP A 220 -10.67 11.37 13.84
C ASP A 220 -9.95 12.54 14.55
N VAL A 221 -9.00 12.23 15.45
CA VAL A 221 -8.15 13.23 16.11
C VAL A 221 -7.25 13.94 15.11
N ALA A 222 -6.51 13.21 14.27
CA ALA A 222 -5.62 13.79 13.27
C ALA A 222 -6.40 14.66 12.26
N LEU A 223 -7.62 14.27 11.90
CA LEU A 223 -8.52 15.05 11.06
C LEU A 223 -8.95 16.36 11.72
N ALA A 224 -9.31 16.32 13.01
CA ALA A 224 -9.67 17.53 13.75
C ALA A 224 -8.47 18.48 13.93
N GLU A 225 -7.28 17.96 14.18
CA GLU A 225 -6.04 18.74 14.28
C GLU A 225 -5.70 19.42 12.96
N LEU A 226 -5.71 18.66 11.86
CA LEU A 226 -5.50 19.19 10.51
C LEU A 226 -6.54 20.22 10.13
N GLN A 227 -7.81 20.02 10.51
CA GLN A 227 -8.86 21.01 10.26
C GLN A 227 -8.57 22.32 10.99
N VAL A 228 -7.95 22.29 12.17
CA VAL A 228 -7.58 23.50 12.90
C VAL A 228 -6.36 24.18 12.29
N SER A 229 -5.33 23.41 11.93
CA SER A 229 -4.04 23.94 11.46
C SER A 229 -4.02 24.32 9.98
N GLU A 230 -4.79 23.62 9.14
CA GLU A 230 -4.75 23.70 7.68
C GLU A 230 -6.19 23.78 7.13
N ARG A 231 -6.98 24.73 7.64
CA ARG A 231 -8.41 24.93 7.32
C ARG A 231 -8.70 24.97 5.83
N GLU A 232 -7.78 25.50 5.04
CA GLU A 232 -7.85 25.61 3.59
C GLU A 232 -7.97 24.26 2.89
N LEU A 233 -7.46 23.18 3.50
CA LEU A 233 -7.57 21.82 2.96
C LEU A 233 -8.95 21.19 3.20
N PHE A 234 -9.77 21.83 4.03
CA PHE A 234 -11.11 21.39 4.41
C PHE A 234 -12.20 22.27 3.80
N GLY A 235 -11.82 23.22 2.93
CA GLY A 235 -12.75 23.95 2.09
C GLY A 235 -13.03 23.18 0.79
N GLY A 236 -14.28 23.19 0.33
CA GLY A 236 -14.69 22.55 -0.92
C GLY A 236 -15.40 21.22 -0.72
N THR A 237 -15.27 20.33 -1.71
CA THR A 237 -15.96 19.04 -1.70
C THR A 237 -15.28 18.07 -0.72
N VAL A 238 -15.98 17.06 -0.22
CA VAL A 238 -15.38 16.10 0.73
C VAL A 238 -14.26 15.25 0.09
N ALA A 239 -14.24 15.12 -1.23
CA ALA A 239 -13.11 14.52 -1.94
C ALA A 239 -11.78 15.25 -1.65
N ASP A 240 -11.82 16.57 -1.46
CA ASP A 240 -10.65 17.39 -1.16
C ASP A 240 -10.13 17.13 0.25
N ALA A 241 -11.02 17.02 1.25
CA ALA A 241 -10.64 16.65 2.61
C ALA A 241 -10.04 15.23 2.71
N ARG A 242 -10.55 14.29 1.89
CA ARG A 242 -9.99 12.92 1.78
C ARG A 242 -8.61 12.91 1.13
N SER A 243 -8.31 13.88 0.27
CA SER A 243 -7.07 13.92 -0.52
C SER A 243 -5.83 14.01 0.38
N VAL A 244 -5.90 14.72 1.50
CA VAL A 244 -4.76 14.91 2.41
C VAL A 244 -4.32 13.59 3.03
N PHE A 245 -5.26 12.75 3.46
CA PHE A 245 -4.97 11.43 4.03
C PHE A 245 -4.60 10.38 3.00
N ARG A 246 -4.89 10.65 1.73
CA ARG A 246 -4.42 9.81 0.63
C ARG A 246 -2.99 10.18 0.27
N THR A 247 -2.68 11.47 0.17
CA THR A 247 -1.42 11.98 -0.41
C THR A 247 -0.31 12.25 0.60
N ARG A 248 -0.62 12.56 1.86
CA ARG A 248 0.36 12.98 2.85
C ARG A 248 0.81 11.82 3.73
N LEU A 249 2.02 11.34 3.46
CA LEU A 249 2.71 10.37 4.33
C LEU A 249 2.69 10.82 5.79
N GLY A 250 2.63 9.84 6.70
CA GLY A 250 2.67 10.09 8.15
C GLY A 250 1.33 10.41 8.79
N LEU A 251 0.26 10.46 8.00
CA LEU A 251 -1.10 10.45 8.52
C LEU A 251 -1.62 9.02 8.70
N PRO A 252 -2.63 8.80 9.55
CA PRO A 252 -3.20 7.48 9.76
C PRO A 252 -3.65 6.81 8.46
N VAL A 253 -3.28 5.54 8.28
CA VAL A 253 -3.63 4.74 7.12
C VAL A 253 -5.10 4.35 7.17
N LEU A 254 -5.85 4.71 6.12
CA LEU A 254 -7.26 4.36 5.98
C LEU A 254 -7.42 2.93 5.48
N HIS A 255 -7.83 2.03 6.39
CA HIS A 255 -8.16 0.64 6.03
C HIS A 255 -9.59 0.49 5.48
N ASP A 256 -10.51 1.36 5.91
CA ASP A 256 -11.89 1.44 5.41
C ASP A 256 -12.04 2.76 4.64
N PRO A 257 -12.38 2.73 3.34
CA PRO A 257 -12.67 3.93 2.59
C PRO A 257 -13.69 4.84 3.31
N ARG A 258 -14.73 4.25 3.94
CA ARG A 258 -15.80 4.98 4.63
C ARG A 258 -15.35 5.67 5.93
N ALA A 259 -14.16 5.34 6.44
CA ALA A 259 -13.62 5.97 7.64
C ALA A 259 -13.50 7.49 7.50
N ALA A 260 -13.12 7.97 6.31
CA ALA A 260 -13.04 9.40 6.04
C ALA A 260 -14.42 10.06 5.97
N ASP A 261 -15.40 9.40 5.36
CA ASP A 261 -16.77 9.94 5.24
C ASP A 261 -17.43 10.04 6.62
N ARG A 262 -17.26 9.03 7.47
CA ARG A 262 -17.75 9.04 8.86
C ARG A 262 -17.14 10.16 9.68
N ALA A 263 -15.83 10.37 9.57
CA ALA A 263 -15.15 11.43 10.32
C ALA A 263 -15.55 12.82 9.83
N VAL A 264 -15.72 13.00 8.51
CA VAL A 264 -16.25 14.25 7.94
C VAL A 264 -17.67 14.50 8.43
N ARG A 265 -18.55 13.49 8.40
CA ARG A 265 -19.90 13.57 8.98
C ARG A 265 -19.85 14.00 10.45
N GLN A 266 -18.91 13.46 11.22
CA GLN A 266 -18.73 13.85 12.62
C GLN A 266 -18.31 15.33 12.75
N LEU A 267 -17.36 15.81 11.95
CA LEU A 267 -16.94 17.22 11.97
C LEU A 267 -18.08 18.17 11.60
N VAL A 268 -18.89 17.80 10.60
CA VAL A 268 -20.08 18.56 10.19
C VAL A 268 -21.11 18.61 11.32
N ASN A 269 -21.41 17.46 11.93
CA ASN A 269 -22.36 17.37 13.04
C ASN A 269 -21.89 18.12 14.29
N LEU A 270 -20.58 18.26 14.49
CA LEU A 270 -19.98 19.09 15.52
C LEU A 270 -19.95 20.59 15.15
N GLY A 271 -20.44 20.97 13.96
CA GLY A 271 -20.43 22.35 13.46
C GLY A 271 -19.02 22.88 13.18
N ARG A 272 -18.05 21.98 12.93
CA ARG A 272 -16.65 22.33 12.67
C ARG A 272 -16.31 22.38 11.19
N MET A 273 -17.18 21.85 10.34
CA MET A 273 -17.01 21.79 8.88
C MET A 273 -18.35 22.05 8.19
N SER A 274 -18.29 22.59 6.99
CA SER A 274 -19.43 22.71 6.08
C SER A 274 -19.21 21.84 4.85
N VAL A 275 -20.28 21.24 4.33
CA VAL A 275 -20.31 20.48 3.08
C VAL A 275 -21.13 21.27 2.08
N THR A 276 -20.57 21.54 0.90
CA THR A 276 -21.25 22.18 -0.22
C THR A 276 -21.57 21.14 -1.30
N SER A 277 -22.64 21.36 -2.07
CA SER A 277 -22.95 20.52 -3.23
C SER A 277 -22.02 20.85 -4.39
N GLY A 278 -21.54 19.87 -5.16
CA GLY A 278 -20.77 20.15 -6.37
C GLY A 278 -21.57 20.99 -7.36
N GLY A 279 -20.97 22.11 -7.76
CA GLY A 279 -21.56 23.07 -8.70
C GLY A 279 -22.09 24.38 -8.10
N GLY A 280 -21.98 24.63 -6.78
CA GLY A 280 -22.31 25.95 -6.21
C GLY A 280 -21.89 26.17 -4.75
N ASP A 281 -21.96 27.42 -4.29
CA ASP A 281 -21.64 27.87 -2.92
C ASP A 281 -22.71 27.48 -1.86
N ALA A 282 -23.70 26.65 -2.22
CA ALA A 282 -24.77 26.29 -1.31
C ALA A 282 -24.30 25.22 -0.31
N THR A 283 -24.16 25.63 0.95
CA THR A 283 -23.96 24.71 2.08
C THR A 283 -25.15 23.77 2.23
N VAL A 284 -24.90 22.46 2.10
CA VAL A 284 -25.89 21.40 2.28
C VAL A 284 -25.98 21.00 3.75
N PHE A 285 -24.82 20.92 4.43
CA PHE A 285 -24.71 20.65 5.86
C PHE A 285 -23.58 21.47 6.47
N GLY A 286 -23.68 21.84 7.75
CA GLY A 286 -22.66 22.63 8.42
C GLY A 286 -23.08 23.14 9.79
N PRO A 287 -22.44 24.22 10.29
CA PRO A 287 -22.81 24.83 11.56
C PRO A 287 -24.30 25.22 11.60
N GLY A 288 -25.05 24.61 12.52
CA GLY A 288 -26.50 24.82 12.64
C GLY A 288 -27.38 23.97 11.71
N GLN A 289 -26.76 23.18 10.83
CA GLN A 289 -27.44 22.29 9.87
C GLN A 289 -26.73 20.93 9.84
N PRO A 290 -26.90 20.08 10.87
CA PRO A 290 -26.22 18.79 10.96
C PRO A 290 -26.75 17.80 9.92
N VAL A 291 -25.97 16.76 9.64
CA VAL A 291 -26.39 15.60 8.84
C VAL A 291 -27.44 14.82 9.63
N PRO A 292 -28.62 14.49 9.03
CA PRO A 292 -29.66 13.70 9.69
C PRO A 292 -29.11 12.39 10.26
N ALA A 293 -29.57 11.98 11.45
CA ALA A 293 -29.07 10.78 12.13
C ALA A 293 -29.46 9.47 11.41
N ASP A 294 -30.56 9.50 10.68
CA ASP A 294 -31.12 8.40 9.90
C ASP A 294 -30.53 8.27 8.49
N MET A 295 -29.75 9.26 8.04
CA MET A 295 -29.07 9.20 6.73
C MET A 295 -28.02 8.07 6.73
N PRO A 296 -28.11 7.10 5.81
CA PRO A 296 -27.07 6.10 5.59
C PRO A 296 -25.76 6.73 5.12
N ASP A 297 -24.62 6.13 5.49
CA ASP A 297 -23.30 6.59 5.02
C ASP A 297 -23.18 6.59 3.49
N GLU A 298 -23.90 5.70 2.81
CA GLU A 298 -23.94 5.58 1.34
C GLU A 298 -24.67 6.77 0.68
N ASP A 299 -25.73 7.26 1.32
CA ASP A 299 -26.48 8.42 0.83
C ASP A 299 -25.70 9.71 1.10
N PHE A 300 -25.05 9.78 2.28
CA PHE A 300 -24.11 10.85 2.57
C PHE A 300 -22.98 10.86 1.53
N GLU A 301 -22.37 9.71 1.23
CA GLU A 301 -21.31 9.57 0.21
C GLU A 301 -21.76 10.05 -1.18
N GLN A 302 -22.98 9.73 -1.62
CA GLN A 302 -23.49 10.17 -2.92
C GLN A 302 -23.60 11.69 -3.04
N LEU A 303 -23.93 12.40 -1.95
CA LEU A 303 -23.96 13.86 -1.91
C LEU A 303 -22.58 14.49 -2.02
N LEU A 304 -21.51 13.69 -1.90
CA LEU A 304 -20.11 14.14 -1.91
C LEU A 304 -19.38 13.86 -3.22
N ILE A 305 -19.97 13.03 -4.09
CA ILE A 305 -19.42 12.67 -5.42
C ILE A 305 -19.91 13.66 -6.51
N ILE A 306 -21.00 14.37 -6.25
CA ILE A 306 -21.65 15.34 -7.16
C ILE A 306 -20.98 16.70 -7.03
#